data_AF-A0A3B0YW31-F1
#
_entry.id   AF-A0A3B0YW31-F1
#
_cell.length_a   1.000
_cell.length_b   1.000
_cell.length_c   1.000
_cell.angle_alpha   90.00
_cell.angle_beta   90.00
_cell.angle_gamma   90.00
#
_symmetry.space_group_name_H-M   'P 1'
#
loop_
_entity.id
_entity.type
_entity.pdbx_description
1 polymer ?
#
loop_
_entity_poly.entity_id
_entity_poly.type
_entity_poly.pdbx_seq_one_letter_code
_entity_poly.pdbx_strand_id
1 'polypeptide(L)'
;MTDTAEIAEPLSGDKLYQQRARSALPLLVRQATASTPIIYEDLSHELEMPNPRNLNYVLGSIGQTLLNLSEHWGIEVPPIQCLVVNKNTRLPGEGIGWFITDLSHYKKLSNKQRRQVVDAELQKIYAFDKWPKVLSTLSLEPAQSDFKKLNKKASQFRGGGEGDEHKKLKRFVANNPALFGLPVSTAPGENEHSLPSGDSLDVFFTHRQEHIGIEVKSHISDSADIARGLYQCVKYQAVLEARQAANGQPQNVRTILVLGDELPLDLLPLKNVLGIEVFEKVNAK
;
A
#
# COMPACT_ATOMS: atom_id res chain seq x y z
N MET A 1 -21.94 -1.23 22.15
CA MET A 1 -22.17 -1.56 20.73
C MET A 1 -21.32 -2.76 20.42
N THR A 2 -21.94 -3.87 20.07
CA THR A 2 -21.27 -5.09 19.61
C THR A 2 -20.45 -4.78 18.35
N ASP A 3 -19.23 -5.31 18.27
CA ASP A 3 -18.33 -5.01 17.16
C ASP A 3 -18.85 -5.67 15.87
N THR A 4 -18.71 -5.02 14.73
CA THR A 4 -19.11 -5.61 13.44
C THR A 4 -18.38 -6.92 13.18
N ALA A 5 -17.13 -7.02 13.66
CA ALA A 5 -16.32 -8.23 13.60
C ALA A 5 -16.96 -9.44 14.30
N GLU A 6 -17.73 -9.20 15.38
CA GLU A 6 -18.35 -10.23 16.21
C GLU A 6 -19.68 -10.75 15.62
N ILE A 7 -20.35 -9.92 14.81
CA ILE A 7 -21.68 -10.24 14.23
C ILE A 7 -21.58 -10.72 12.78
N ALA A 8 -20.45 -10.49 12.11
CA ALA A 8 -20.29 -10.87 10.70
C ALA A 8 -20.28 -12.40 10.55
N GLU A 9 -21.18 -12.91 9.70
CA GLU A 9 -21.21 -14.34 9.37
C GLU A 9 -20.08 -14.69 8.38
N PRO A 10 -19.63 -15.96 8.34
CA PRO A 10 -18.66 -16.45 7.37
C PRO A 10 -19.07 -16.16 5.91
N LEU A 11 -18.11 -16.27 4.98
CA LEU A 11 -18.31 -15.95 3.56
C LEU A 11 -19.20 -16.93 2.80
N SER A 12 -19.75 -17.97 3.42
CA SER A 12 -20.58 -18.98 2.75
C SER A 12 -22.01 -18.53 2.45
N GLY A 13 -22.47 -17.39 2.99
CA GLY A 13 -23.83 -16.89 2.75
C GLY A 13 -23.96 -15.97 1.54
N ASP A 14 -25.17 -15.47 1.31
CA ASP A 14 -25.53 -14.70 0.10
C ASP A 14 -25.70 -13.20 0.33
N LYS A 15 -25.44 -12.69 1.55
CA LYS A 15 -25.53 -11.25 1.84
C LYS A 15 -24.49 -10.49 1.02
N LEU A 16 -24.79 -9.25 0.66
CA LEU A 16 -23.91 -8.43 -0.20
C LEU A 16 -22.47 -8.31 0.34
N TYR A 17 -22.28 -8.22 1.66
CA TYR A 17 -20.93 -8.16 2.23
C TYR A 17 -20.18 -9.50 2.14
N GLN A 18 -20.88 -10.64 2.12
CA GLN A 18 -20.28 -11.98 1.93
C GLN A 18 -19.86 -12.18 0.47
N GLN A 19 -20.68 -11.70 -0.48
CA GLN A 19 -20.31 -11.66 -1.89
C GLN A 19 -19.04 -10.81 -2.09
N ARG A 20 -18.99 -9.62 -1.48
CA ARG A 20 -17.79 -8.77 -1.50
C ARG A 20 -16.61 -9.40 -0.77
N ALA A 21 -16.83 -10.15 0.30
CA ALA A 21 -15.77 -10.88 1.01
C ALA A 21 -15.12 -11.93 0.10
N ARG A 22 -15.92 -12.63 -0.72
CA ARG A 22 -15.40 -13.55 -1.74
C ARG A 22 -14.55 -12.85 -2.80
N SER A 23 -14.90 -11.62 -3.19
CA SER A 23 -14.08 -10.82 -4.12
C SER A 23 -12.84 -10.21 -3.43
N ALA A 24 -12.93 -9.87 -2.16
CA ALA A 24 -11.87 -9.19 -1.42
C ALA A 24 -10.76 -10.13 -0.94
N LEU A 25 -11.09 -11.35 -0.51
CA LEU A 25 -10.09 -12.29 0.00
C LEU A 25 -8.97 -12.60 -1.02
N PRO A 26 -9.24 -12.84 -2.32
CA PRO A 26 -8.19 -12.97 -3.33
C PRO A 26 -7.27 -11.74 -3.45
N LEU A 27 -7.81 -10.53 -3.31
CA LEU A 27 -7.02 -9.30 -3.32
C LEU A 27 -6.13 -9.23 -2.08
N LEU A 28 -6.63 -9.59 -0.90
CA LEU A 28 -5.82 -9.63 0.33
C LEU A 28 -4.74 -10.70 0.26
N VAL A 29 -5.02 -11.86 -0.33
CA VAL A 29 -4.01 -12.91 -0.57
C VAL A 29 -2.92 -12.42 -1.52
N ARG A 30 -3.27 -11.69 -2.58
CA ARG A 30 -2.28 -11.02 -3.44
C ARG A 30 -1.37 -10.08 -2.63
N GLN A 31 -1.94 -9.30 -1.71
CA GLN A 31 -1.18 -8.40 -0.85
C GLN A 31 -0.30 -9.11 0.18
N ALA A 32 -0.80 -10.20 0.78
CA ALA A 32 0.01 -11.05 1.65
C ALA A 32 1.23 -11.60 0.90
N THR A 33 1.02 -12.04 -0.34
CA THR A 33 2.09 -12.57 -1.20
C THR A 33 3.11 -11.48 -1.58
N ALA A 34 2.63 -10.25 -1.83
CA ALA A 34 3.49 -9.10 -2.14
C ALA A 34 4.19 -8.51 -0.91
N SER A 35 3.83 -8.95 0.30
CA SER A 35 4.31 -8.39 1.57
C SER A 35 4.01 -6.90 1.75
N THR A 36 2.89 -6.43 1.19
CA THR A 36 2.49 -5.02 1.19
C THR A 36 1.10 -4.84 1.76
N PRO A 37 0.87 -3.94 2.73
CA PRO A 37 -0.48 -3.60 3.17
C PRO A 37 -1.21 -2.77 2.10
N ILE A 38 -2.54 -2.75 2.17
CA ILE A 38 -3.42 -1.97 1.28
C ILE A 38 -4.24 -0.97 2.09
N ILE A 39 -4.52 0.22 1.56
CA ILE A 39 -5.39 1.17 2.26
C ILE A 39 -6.86 0.87 2.00
N TYR A 40 -7.74 1.24 2.94
CA TYR A 40 -9.19 1.05 2.80
C TYR A 40 -9.77 1.61 1.50
N GLU A 41 -9.32 2.79 1.09
CA GLU A 41 -9.77 3.47 -0.13
C GLU A 41 -9.42 2.64 -1.38
N ASP A 42 -8.16 2.26 -1.53
CA ASP A 42 -7.68 1.45 -2.65
C ASP A 42 -8.36 0.09 -2.73
N LEU A 43 -8.56 -0.60 -1.58
CA LEU A 43 -9.30 -1.85 -1.56
C LEU A 43 -10.76 -1.66 -1.99
N SER A 44 -11.39 -0.56 -1.57
CA SER A 44 -12.76 -0.26 -1.99
C SER A 44 -12.85 0.04 -3.48
N HIS A 45 -11.86 0.71 -4.06
CA HIS A 45 -11.80 0.99 -5.50
C HIS A 45 -11.62 -0.29 -6.31
N GLU A 46 -10.71 -1.19 -5.92
CA GLU A 46 -10.55 -2.49 -6.59
C GLU A 46 -11.78 -3.40 -6.46
N LEU A 47 -12.62 -3.18 -5.45
CA LEU A 47 -13.89 -3.88 -5.25
C LEU A 47 -15.10 -3.16 -5.87
N GLU A 48 -14.87 -2.03 -6.57
CA GLU A 48 -15.92 -1.16 -7.11
C GLU A 48 -16.97 -0.77 -6.05
N MET A 49 -16.51 -0.57 -4.82
CA MET A 49 -17.35 -0.24 -3.67
C MET A 49 -17.49 1.29 -3.53
N PRO A 50 -18.72 1.82 -3.44
CA PRO A 50 -18.93 3.27 -3.38
C PRO A 50 -18.57 3.89 -2.03
N ASN A 51 -18.47 3.09 -0.96
CA ASN A 51 -18.16 3.60 0.38
C ASN A 51 -17.20 2.65 1.12
N PRO A 52 -15.93 3.07 1.37
CA PRO A 52 -14.95 2.28 2.10
C PRO A 52 -15.39 1.90 3.51
N ARG A 53 -16.29 2.65 4.16
CA ARG A 53 -16.75 2.36 5.52
C ARG A 53 -17.46 1.01 5.64
N ASN A 54 -18.05 0.52 4.54
CA ASN A 54 -18.75 -0.76 4.50
C ASN A 54 -17.78 -1.97 4.45
N LEU A 55 -16.47 -1.72 4.36
CA LEU A 55 -15.47 -2.79 4.44
C LEU A 55 -15.44 -3.46 5.81
N ASN A 56 -15.96 -2.84 6.88
CA ASN A 56 -16.01 -3.46 8.21
C ASN A 56 -16.72 -4.84 8.19
N TYR A 57 -17.89 -4.97 7.57
CA TYR A 57 -18.61 -6.24 7.46
C TYR A 57 -17.90 -7.23 6.53
N VAL A 58 -17.31 -6.73 5.44
CA VAL A 58 -16.55 -7.55 4.48
C VAL A 58 -15.35 -8.19 5.17
N LEU A 59 -14.55 -7.37 5.86
CA LEU A 59 -13.36 -7.81 6.59
C LEU A 59 -13.71 -8.68 7.80
N GLY A 60 -14.82 -8.39 8.49
CA GLY A 60 -15.34 -9.25 9.55
C GLY A 60 -15.71 -10.65 9.05
N SER A 61 -16.39 -10.73 7.91
CA SER A 61 -16.77 -12.01 7.28
C SER A 61 -15.56 -12.84 6.85
N ILE A 62 -14.52 -12.18 6.32
CA ILE A 62 -13.23 -12.81 6.03
C ILE A 62 -12.60 -13.34 7.33
N GLY A 63 -12.46 -12.50 8.35
CA GLY A 63 -11.86 -12.88 9.63
C GLY A 63 -12.55 -14.10 10.26
N GLN A 64 -13.89 -14.10 10.32
CA GLN A 64 -14.65 -15.23 10.85
C GLN A 64 -14.44 -16.50 10.03
N THR A 65 -14.34 -16.39 8.70
CA THR A 65 -14.07 -17.55 7.85
C THR A 65 -12.69 -18.14 8.12
N LEU A 66 -11.67 -17.29 8.29
CA LEU A 66 -10.31 -17.75 8.57
C LEU A 66 -10.18 -18.37 9.97
N LEU A 67 -10.93 -17.87 10.95
CA LEU A 67 -11.04 -18.52 12.27
C LEU A 67 -11.61 -19.94 12.16
N ASN A 68 -12.72 -20.11 11.43
CA ASN A 68 -13.33 -21.42 11.21
C ASN A 68 -12.37 -22.38 10.47
N LEU A 69 -11.64 -21.87 9.47
CA LEU A 69 -10.61 -22.66 8.78
C LEU A 69 -9.46 -23.04 9.72
N SER A 70 -9.06 -22.15 10.61
CA SER A 70 -8.00 -22.41 11.59
C SER A 70 -8.38 -23.58 12.52
N GLU A 71 -9.61 -23.54 13.03
CA GLU A 71 -10.17 -24.61 13.87
C GLU A 71 -10.25 -25.93 13.08
N HIS A 72 -10.77 -25.89 11.85
CA HIS A 72 -10.91 -27.08 11.02
C HIS A 72 -9.57 -27.72 10.62
N TRP A 73 -8.53 -26.91 10.38
CA TRP A 73 -7.21 -27.41 9.99
C TRP A 73 -6.30 -27.72 11.17
N GLY A 74 -6.65 -27.30 12.39
CA GLY A 74 -5.79 -27.42 13.56
C GLY A 74 -4.50 -26.59 13.46
N ILE A 75 -4.47 -25.57 12.61
CA ILE A 75 -3.34 -24.64 12.44
C ILE A 75 -3.88 -23.21 12.41
N GLU A 76 -3.15 -22.26 12.97
CA GLU A 76 -3.51 -20.84 12.88
C GLU A 76 -3.43 -20.37 11.42
N VAL A 77 -4.55 -19.85 10.89
CA VAL A 77 -4.61 -19.05 9.66
C VAL A 77 -4.58 -17.58 10.09
N PRO A 78 -3.50 -16.84 9.81
CA PRO A 78 -3.35 -15.47 10.31
C PRO A 78 -4.49 -14.53 9.87
N PRO A 79 -4.84 -13.52 10.67
CA PRO A 79 -5.95 -12.61 10.37
C PRO A 79 -5.60 -11.62 9.25
N ILE A 80 -5.72 -12.08 8.00
CA ILE A 80 -5.29 -11.37 6.78
C ILE A 80 -5.85 -9.95 6.64
N GLN A 81 -7.02 -9.69 7.24
CA GLN A 81 -7.64 -8.37 7.27
C GLN A 81 -6.81 -7.30 8.01
N CYS A 82 -5.77 -7.69 8.76
CA CYS A 82 -4.77 -6.76 9.29
C CYS A 82 -4.02 -5.98 8.20
N LEU A 83 -3.98 -6.50 6.96
CA LEU A 83 -3.36 -5.82 5.82
C LEU A 83 -4.07 -4.52 5.43
N VAL A 84 -5.33 -4.35 5.83
CA VAL A 84 -6.13 -3.20 5.43
C VAL A 84 -5.96 -2.07 6.44
N VAL A 85 -5.30 -1.00 6.02
CA VAL A 85 -4.86 0.08 6.91
C VAL A 85 -5.45 1.43 6.55
N ASN A 86 -5.50 2.34 7.51
CA ASN A 86 -5.80 3.74 7.27
C ASN A 86 -4.63 4.44 6.59
N LYS A 87 -4.92 5.30 5.60
CA LYS A 87 -3.91 6.06 4.83
C LYS A 87 -2.98 6.88 5.71
N ASN A 88 -3.50 7.52 6.76
CA ASN A 88 -2.75 8.46 7.60
C ASN A 88 -2.02 7.74 8.75
N THR A 89 -2.72 6.85 9.46
CA THR A 89 -2.13 6.21 10.65
C THR A 89 -1.30 4.97 10.31
N ARG A 90 -1.50 4.40 9.10
CA ARG A 90 -0.93 3.12 8.67
C ARG A 90 -1.25 1.97 9.63
N LEU A 91 -2.38 2.07 10.33
CA LEU A 91 -2.91 1.04 11.22
C LEU A 91 -4.28 0.56 10.74
N PRO A 92 -4.63 -0.71 10.96
CA PRO A 92 -5.99 -1.21 10.75
C PRO A 92 -6.97 -0.52 11.69
N GLY A 93 -8.25 -0.56 11.32
CA GLY A 93 -9.36 -0.07 12.15
C GLY A 93 -9.50 -0.84 13.47
N GLU A 94 -10.18 -0.24 14.45
CA GLU A 94 -10.24 -0.78 15.81
C GLU A 94 -10.86 -2.18 15.92
N GLY A 95 -11.80 -2.53 15.02
CA GLY A 95 -12.46 -3.84 15.00
C GLY A 95 -11.51 -5.01 14.72
N ILE A 96 -10.26 -4.74 14.30
CA ILE A 96 -9.24 -5.78 14.17
C ILE A 96 -8.90 -6.43 15.51
N GLY A 97 -9.09 -5.70 16.63
CA GLY A 97 -8.71 -6.14 17.95
C GLY A 97 -9.31 -7.50 18.31
N TRP A 98 -10.51 -7.81 17.81
CA TRP A 98 -11.20 -9.09 17.97
C TRP A 98 -10.44 -10.30 17.41
N PHE A 99 -9.65 -10.10 16.35
CA PHE A 99 -9.00 -11.19 15.61
C PHE A 99 -7.53 -11.42 15.99
N ILE A 100 -6.90 -10.46 16.68
CA ILE A 100 -5.47 -10.49 16.99
C ILE A 100 -5.18 -10.63 18.49
N THR A 101 -6.10 -10.16 19.34
CA THR A 101 -5.92 -10.13 20.80
C THR A 101 -7.28 -9.94 21.49
N ASP A 102 -7.29 -9.49 22.74
CA ASP A 102 -8.49 -9.02 23.40
C ASP A 102 -8.82 -7.58 22.92
N LEU A 103 -10.03 -7.37 22.40
CA LEU A 103 -10.47 -6.07 21.87
C LEU A 103 -10.41 -4.95 22.92
N SER A 104 -10.74 -5.25 24.18
CA SER A 104 -10.71 -4.28 25.29
C SER A 104 -9.27 -3.90 25.65
N HIS A 105 -8.33 -4.84 25.52
CA HIS A 105 -6.91 -4.60 25.68
C HIS A 105 -6.36 -3.78 24.50
N TYR A 106 -6.68 -4.14 23.26
CA TYR A 106 -6.21 -3.45 22.06
C TYR A 106 -6.61 -1.96 22.06
N LYS A 107 -7.85 -1.66 22.45
CA LYS A 107 -8.33 -0.27 22.53
C LYS A 107 -7.56 0.58 23.54
N LYS A 108 -7.00 -0.01 24.60
CA LYS A 108 -6.20 0.68 25.62
C LYS A 108 -4.74 0.93 25.19
N LEU A 109 -4.27 0.26 24.15
CA LEU A 109 -2.90 0.42 23.66
C LEU A 109 -2.69 1.80 23.01
N SER A 110 -1.53 2.40 23.26
CA SER A 110 -1.06 3.56 22.51
C SER A 110 -0.82 3.23 21.03
N ASN A 111 -0.80 4.22 20.14
CA ASN A 111 -0.52 3.99 18.72
C ASN A 111 0.80 3.26 18.46
N LYS A 112 1.84 3.53 19.28
CA LYS A 112 3.13 2.82 19.19
C LYS A 112 2.97 1.33 19.51
N GLN A 113 2.25 1.00 20.58
CA GLN A 113 1.99 -0.39 20.97
C GLN A 113 1.09 -1.11 19.95
N ARG A 114 0.03 -0.44 19.47
CA ARG A 114 -0.83 -0.96 18.40
C ARG A 114 -0.01 -1.33 17.16
N ARG A 115 0.92 -0.46 16.76
CA ARG A 115 1.84 -0.73 15.64
C ARG A 115 2.67 -1.98 15.86
N GLN A 116 3.29 -2.14 17.04
CA GLN A 116 4.08 -3.34 17.35
C GLN A 116 3.25 -4.63 17.26
N VAL A 117 2.01 -4.62 17.76
CA VAL A 117 1.11 -5.79 17.65
C VAL A 117 0.75 -6.06 16.19
N VAL A 118 0.38 -5.03 15.44
CA VAL A 118 0.02 -5.16 14.02
C VAL A 118 1.21 -5.64 13.20
N ASP A 119 2.41 -5.11 13.41
CA ASP A 119 3.62 -5.51 12.69
C ASP A 119 3.92 -7.00 12.91
N ALA A 120 3.73 -7.51 14.14
CA ALA A 120 3.89 -8.94 14.43
C ALA A 120 2.88 -9.82 13.66
N GLU A 121 1.62 -9.39 13.58
CA GLU A 121 0.59 -10.11 12.81
C GLU A 121 0.85 -10.04 11.30
N LEU A 122 1.32 -8.91 10.80
CA LEU A 122 1.74 -8.77 9.40
C LEU A 122 2.87 -9.75 9.05
N GLN A 123 3.87 -9.93 9.92
CA GLN A 123 4.92 -10.92 9.69
C GLN A 123 4.36 -12.34 9.59
N LYS A 124 3.39 -12.72 10.44
CA LYS A 124 2.72 -14.02 10.33
C LYS A 124 1.98 -14.17 9.00
N ILE A 125 1.26 -13.13 8.58
CA ILE A 125 0.50 -13.11 7.31
C ILE A 125 1.45 -13.30 6.12
N TYR A 126 2.57 -12.59 6.10
CA TYR A 126 3.56 -12.68 5.01
C TYR A 126 4.28 -14.03 4.99
N ALA A 127 4.53 -14.62 6.16
CA ALA A 127 5.18 -15.92 6.29
C ALA A 127 4.23 -17.12 6.01
N PHE A 128 2.92 -16.90 5.93
CA PHE A 128 1.94 -17.98 5.76
C PHE A 128 1.87 -18.45 4.30
N ASP A 129 2.53 -19.57 4.01
CA ASP A 129 2.67 -20.15 2.67
C ASP A 129 1.40 -20.84 2.12
N LYS A 130 0.40 -21.07 2.98
CA LYS A 130 -0.84 -21.80 2.65
C LYS A 130 -1.96 -20.91 2.09
N TRP A 131 -1.70 -19.65 1.73
CA TRP A 131 -2.72 -18.80 1.10
C TRP A 131 -3.36 -19.40 -0.16
N PRO A 132 -2.62 -20.04 -1.09
CA PRO A 132 -3.23 -20.73 -2.22
C PRO A 132 -4.18 -21.87 -1.79
N LYS A 133 -3.81 -22.59 -0.71
CA LYS A 133 -4.68 -23.63 -0.14
C LYS A 133 -5.96 -23.01 0.42
N VAL A 134 -5.88 -21.88 1.13
CA VAL A 134 -7.06 -21.16 1.66
C VAL A 134 -8.03 -20.82 0.53
N LEU A 135 -7.53 -20.22 -0.56
CA LEU A 135 -8.37 -19.89 -1.72
C LEU A 135 -9.01 -21.14 -2.33
N SER A 136 -8.22 -22.20 -2.55
CA SER A 136 -8.73 -23.45 -3.13
C SER A 136 -9.81 -24.12 -2.27
N THR A 137 -9.64 -24.15 -0.94
CA THR A 137 -10.63 -24.70 0.00
C THR A 137 -11.94 -23.92 -0.01
N LEU A 138 -11.87 -22.61 -0.25
CA LEU A 138 -13.04 -21.74 -0.35
C LEU A 138 -13.61 -21.65 -1.77
N SER A 139 -13.06 -22.43 -2.73
CA SER A 139 -13.42 -22.38 -4.15
C SER A 139 -13.29 -20.97 -4.75
N LEU A 140 -12.25 -20.25 -4.35
CA LEU A 140 -11.95 -18.90 -4.85
C LEU A 140 -10.72 -18.94 -5.76
N GLU A 141 -10.80 -18.18 -6.84
CA GLU A 141 -9.67 -17.98 -7.75
C GLU A 141 -8.73 -16.88 -7.24
N PRO A 142 -7.41 -16.99 -7.43
CA PRO A 142 -6.48 -15.91 -7.15
C PRO A 142 -6.83 -14.64 -7.93
N ALA A 143 -6.62 -13.48 -7.30
CA ALA A 143 -6.78 -12.21 -8.00
C ALA A 143 -5.80 -12.14 -9.17
N GLN A 144 -6.33 -12.01 -10.39
CA GLN A 144 -5.49 -11.88 -11.58
C GLN A 144 -4.76 -10.53 -11.52
N SER A 145 -3.44 -10.58 -11.61
CA SER A 145 -2.59 -9.39 -11.69
C SER A 145 -1.40 -9.74 -12.58
N ASP A 146 -1.69 -10.06 -13.85
CA ASP A 146 -0.62 -10.32 -14.83
C ASP A 146 -0.06 -9.00 -15.36
N PHE A 147 0.94 -8.47 -14.65
CA PHE A 147 1.66 -7.28 -15.07
C PHE A 147 2.74 -7.56 -16.12
N LYS A 148 2.92 -8.79 -16.64
CA LYS A 148 4.04 -9.11 -17.56
C LYS A 148 4.12 -8.19 -18.77
N LYS A 149 2.97 -7.92 -19.41
CA LYS A 149 2.91 -7.02 -20.57
C LYS A 149 3.27 -5.59 -20.20
N LEU A 150 2.73 -5.10 -19.08
CA LEU A 150 3.00 -3.76 -18.58
C LEU A 150 4.47 -3.60 -18.16
N ASN A 151 5.02 -4.57 -17.42
CA ASN A 151 6.42 -4.61 -17.00
C ASN A 151 7.37 -4.61 -18.21
N LYS A 152 7.02 -5.34 -19.27
CA LYS A 152 7.78 -5.32 -20.52
C LYS A 152 7.73 -3.95 -21.21
N LYS A 153 6.57 -3.29 -21.25
CA LYS A 153 6.46 -1.93 -21.80
C LYS A 153 7.26 -0.93 -20.98
N ALA A 154 7.14 -0.98 -19.65
CA ALA A 154 7.86 -0.10 -18.73
C ALA A 154 9.38 -0.27 -18.84
N SER A 155 9.89 -1.50 -18.98
CA SER A 155 11.33 -1.76 -19.12
C SER A 155 11.90 -1.38 -20.49
N GLN A 156 11.06 -1.36 -21.52
CA GLN A 156 11.44 -0.94 -22.88
C GLN A 156 11.23 0.55 -23.12
N PHE A 157 10.62 1.26 -22.17
CA PHE A 157 10.34 2.67 -22.29
C PHE A 157 11.65 3.45 -22.46
N ARG A 158 11.76 4.19 -23.57
CA ARG A 158 12.85 5.13 -23.80
C ARG A 158 12.27 6.53 -23.70
N GLY A 159 12.60 7.23 -22.63
CA GLY A 159 12.22 8.63 -22.49
C GLY A 159 12.84 9.48 -23.60
N GLY A 160 12.08 10.45 -24.10
CA GLY A 160 12.68 11.66 -24.65
C GLY A 160 13.38 12.43 -23.54
N GLY A 161 14.28 13.36 -23.88
CA GLY A 161 14.86 14.26 -22.89
C GLY A 161 13.80 14.96 -22.04
N GLU A 162 14.19 15.46 -20.87
CA GLU A 162 13.26 16.07 -19.91
C GLU A 162 12.51 17.27 -20.52
N GLY A 163 11.19 17.13 -20.68
CA GLY A 163 10.29 18.15 -21.21
C GLY A 163 9.93 19.24 -20.20
N ASP A 164 9.41 20.37 -20.70
CA ASP A 164 9.10 21.54 -19.87
C ASP A 164 8.03 21.26 -18.82
N GLU A 165 7.03 20.43 -19.12
CA GLU A 165 5.97 20.06 -18.18
C GLU A 165 6.51 19.26 -16.99
N HIS A 166 7.45 18.35 -17.25
CA HIS A 166 8.15 17.62 -16.19
C HIS A 166 8.97 18.57 -15.31
N LYS A 167 9.74 19.49 -15.92
CA LYS A 167 10.55 20.48 -15.19
C LYS A 167 9.71 21.39 -14.30
N LYS A 168 8.56 21.87 -14.82
CA LYS A 168 7.63 22.72 -14.06
C LYS A 168 7.08 21.98 -12.85
N LEU A 169 6.59 20.75 -13.05
CA LEU A 169 6.04 19.94 -11.96
C LEU A 169 7.10 19.59 -10.92
N LYS A 170 8.30 19.18 -11.35
CA LYS A 170 9.46 18.90 -10.48
C LYS A 170 9.81 20.09 -9.59
N ARG A 171 9.93 21.28 -10.17
CA ARG A 171 10.18 22.52 -9.40
C ARG A 171 9.04 22.84 -8.43
N PHE A 172 7.79 22.64 -8.84
CA PHE A 172 6.65 22.86 -7.94
C PHE A 172 6.70 21.90 -6.75
N VAL A 173 6.88 20.60 -7.00
CA VAL A 173 7.02 19.57 -5.96
C VAL A 173 8.13 19.94 -4.96
N ALA A 174 9.31 20.31 -5.45
CA ALA A 174 10.44 20.70 -4.60
C ALA A 174 10.14 21.91 -3.70
N ASN A 175 9.35 22.88 -4.17
CA ASN A 175 9.01 24.08 -3.41
C ASN A 175 7.81 23.93 -2.48
N ASN A 176 7.14 22.76 -2.45
CA ASN A 176 5.91 22.55 -1.67
C ASN A 176 6.03 21.35 -0.70
N PRO A 177 6.97 21.38 0.26
CA PRO A 177 7.20 20.27 1.21
C PRO A 177 5.95 19.91 2.03
N ALA A 178 5.07 20.88 2.30
CA ALA A 178 3.83 20.67 3.05
C ALA A 178 2.87 19.66 2.41
N LEU A 179 2.92 19.49 1.07
CA LEU A 179 2.12 18.47 0.37
C LEU A 179 2.44 17.06 0.86
N PHE A 180 3.69 16.83 1.27
CA PHE A 180 4.20 15.52 1.68
C PHE A 180 4.20 15.33 3.20
N GLY A 181 3.50 16.21 3.94
CA GLY A 181 3.39 16.15 5.40
C GLY A 181 4.60 16.73 6.14
N LEU A 182 5.51 17.42 5.44
CA LEU A 182 6.63 18.12 6.05
C LEU A 182 6.19 19.49 6.60
N PRO A 183 6.83 20.02 7.66
CA PRO A 183 6.55 21.37 8.15
C PRO A 183 6.72 22.42 7.05
N VAL A 184 5.87 23.46 7.07
CA VAL A 184 5.95 24.59 6.10
C VAL A 184 7.30 25.30 6.16
N SER A 185 7.99 25.24 7.30
CA SER A 185 9.34 25.79 7.48
C SER A 185 10.46 24.94 6.88
N THR A 186 10.15 23.78 6.30
CA THR A 186 11.14 22.92 5.65
C THR A 186 11.68 23.61 4.40
N ALA A 187 13.00 23.56 4.19
CA ALA A 187 13.62 24.10 2.99
C ALA A 187 13.09 23.40 1.71
N PRO A 188 13.16 24.07 0.55
CA PRO A 188 12.87 23.42 -0.72
C PRO A 188 13.71 22.15 -0.92
N GLY A 189 13.12 21.17 -1.60
CA GLY A 189 13.76 19.91 -1.92
C GLY A 189 14.87 20.09 -2.95
N GLU A 190 15.85 19.18 -2.92
CA GLU A 190 16.90 19.10 -3.91
C GLU A 190 16.38 18.42 -5.18
N ASN A 191 16.48 19.10 -6.32
CA ASN A 191 16.17 18.49 -7.61
C ASN A 191 17.36 17.66 -8.10
N GLU A 192 17.10 16.55 -8.78
CA GLU A 192 18.13 15.71 -9.41
C GLU A 192 19.17 15.18 -8.41
N HIS A 193 18.70 14.81 -7.22
CA HIS A 193 19.56 14.28 -6.17
C HIS A 193 20.21 12.96 -6.58
N SER A 194 21.54 12.93 -6.60
CA SER A 194 22.30 11.75 -7.06
C SER A 194 22.31 10.63 -6.02
N LEU A 195 22.07 9.40 -6.49
CA LEU A 195 22.13 8.18 -5.68
C LEU A 195 23.48 7.46 -5.85
N PRO A 196 23.94 6.72 -4.83
CA PRO A 196 25.13 5.88 -4.94
C PRO A 196 25.06 4.81 -6.04
N SER A 197 23.86 4.44 -6.52
CA SER A 197 23.67 3.53 -7.65
C SER A 197 23.98 4.16 -9.02
N GLY A 198 24.21 5.48 -9.08
CA GLY A 198 24.41 6.25 -10.30
C GLY A 198 23.14 6.82 -10.91
N ASP A 199 21.97 6.52 -10.34
CA ASP A 199 20.70 7.16 -10.70
C ASP A 199 20.51 8.51 -10.01
N SER A 200 19.46 9.24 -10.39
CA SER A 200 19.07 10.51 -9.77
C SER A 200 17.57 10.52 -9.48
N LEU A 201 17.18 11.01 -8.30
CA LEU A 201 15.77 11.26 -7.97
C LEU A 201 15.33 12.61 -8.54
N ASP A 202 14.06 12.74 -8.92
CA ASP A 202 13.54 14.02 -9.37
C ASP A 202 13.56 15.06 -8.25
N VAL A 203 13.07 14.70 -7.06
CA VAL A 203 13.09 15.57 -5.88
C VAL A 203 13.47 14.76 -4.64
N PHE A 204 14.31 15.33 -3.79
CA PHE A 204 14.73 14.74 -2.53
C PHE A 204 14.56 15.73 -1.37
N PHE A 205 13.93 15.26 -0.29
CA PHE A 205 13.87 15.98 0.98
C PHE A 205 14.57 15.20 2.08
N THR A 206 15.18 15.93 3.00
CA THR A 206 15.64 15.40 4.29
C THR A 206 14.96 16.17 5.40
N HIS A 207 14.25 15.47 6.27
CA HIS A 207 13.67 16.06 7.48
C HIS A 207 13.98 15.20 8.70
N ARG A 208 14.79 15.74 9.62
CA ARG A 208 15.34 14.98 10.77
C ARG A 208 16.14 13.77 10.26
N GLN A 209 15.67 12.55 10.54
CA GLN A 209 16.27 11.30 10.07
C GLN A 209 15.47 10.66 8.93
N GLU A 210 14.40 11.30 8.45
CA GLU A 210 13.59 10.81 7.34
C GLU A 210 14.15 11.32 6.01
N HIS A 211 14.35 10.38 5.08
CA HIS A 211 14.65 10.66 3.68
C HIS A 211 13.38 10.45 2.85
N ILE A 212 12.96 11.49 2.11
CA ILE A 212 11.80 11.41 1.23
C ILE A 212 12.28 11.57 -0.21
N GLY A 213 12.16 10.49 -0.99
CA GLY A 213 12.46 10.48 -2.42
C GLY A 213 11.19 10.58 -3.25
N ILE A 214 11.17 11.45 -4.25
CA ILE A 214 10.01 11.67 -5.09
C ILE A 214 10.40 11.48 -6.55
N GLU A 215 9.61 10.67 -7.27
CA GLU A 215 9.58 10.60 -8.72
C GLU A 215 8.37 11.38 -9.23
N VAL A 216 8.54 12.10 -10.33
CA VAL A 216 7.51 12.95 -10.93
C VAL A 216 7.13 12.42 -12.30
N LYS A 217 5.83 12.40 -12.60
CA LYS A 217 5.29 12.15 -13.93
C LYS A 217 4.26 13.24 -14.26
N SER A 218 4.53 14.00 -15.32
CA SER A 218 3.62 15.04 -15.79
C SER A 218 2.33 14.45 -16.37
N HIS A 219 1.32 15.28 -16.61
CA HIS A 219 0.04 14.89 -17.23
C HIS A 219 0.16 14.27 -18.64
N ILE A 220 1.30 14.45 -19.32
CA ILE A 220 1.57 13.84 -20.64
C ILE A 220 2.14 12.41 -20.55
N SER A 221 2.38 11.89 -19.35
CA SER A 221 3.01 10.58 -19.15
C SER A 221 1.99 9.47 -19.40
N ASP A 222 2.35 8.50 -20.25
CA ASP A 222 1.48 7.36 -20.53
C ASP A 222 1.54 6.28 -19.42
N SER A 223 0.68 5.27 -19.51
CA SER A 223 0.64 4.19 -18.51
C SER A 223 1.97 3.43 -18.38
N ALA A 224 2.77 3.34 -19.44
CA ALA A 224 4.07 2.66 -19.38
C ALA A 224 5.11 3.50 -18.63
N ASP A 225 5.10 4.82 -18.82
CA ASP A 225 5.95 5.75 -18.08
C ASP A 225 5.53 5.87 -16.61
N ILE A 226 4.23 5.89 -16.32
CA ILE A 226 3.72 5.87 -14.94
C ILE A 226 4.10 4.56 -14.24
N ALA A 227 3.93 3.41 -14.91
CA ALA A 227 4.37 2.12 -14.37
C ALA A 227 5.88 2.09 -14.13
N ARG A 228 6.69 2.67 -15.03
CA ARG A 228 8.13 2.85 -14.83
C ARG A 228 8.41 3.72 -13.59
N GLY A 229 7.66 4.79 -13.39
CA GLY A 229 7.73 5.64 -12.19
C GLY A 229 7.49 4.89 -10.89
N LEU A 230 6.50 3.99 -10.85
CA LEU A 230 6.26 3.13 -9.68
C LEU A 230 7.48 2.24 -9.37
N TYR A 231 8.10 1.62 -10.38
CA TYR A 231 9.32 0.84 -10.18
C TYR A 231 10.55 1.70 -9.83
N GLN A 232 10.62 2.94 -10.31
CA GLN A 232 11.65 3.89 -9.90
C GLN A 232 11.55 4.19 -8.40
N CYS A 233 10.34 4.39 -7.86
CA CYS A 233 10.14 4.55 -6.41
C CYS A 233 10.66 3.34 -5.63
N VAL A 234 10.35 2.10 -6.07
CA VAL A 234 10.88 0.87 -5.45
C VAL A 234 12.41 0.89 -5.43
N LYS A 235 13.04 1.24 -6.56
CA LYS A 235 14.50 1.33 -6.69
C LYS A 235 15.07 2.36 -5.72
N TYR A 236 14.50 3.56 -5.70
CA TYR A 236 14.98 4.66 -4.85
C TYR A 236 14.83 4.34 -3.37
N GLN A 237 13.74 3.68 -2.96
CA GLN A 237 13.50 3.22 -1.59
C GLN A 237 14.68 2.35 -1.15
N ALA A 238 14.94 1.26 -1.90
CA ALA A 238 15.98 0.30 -1.57
C ALA A 238 17.39 0.94 -1.52
N VAL A 239 17.70 1.83 -2.47
CA VAL A 239 19.02 2.48 -2.53
C VAL A 239 19.21 3.49 -1.39
N LEU A 240 18.17 4.26 -1.05
CA LEU A 240 18.23 5.21 0.06
C LEU A 240 18.32 4.50 1.41
N GLU A 241 17.61 3.38 1.59
CA GLU A 241 17.68 2.55 2.80
C GLU A 241 19.07 1.94 2.94
N ALA A 242 19.62 1.38 1.86
CA ALA A 242 21.00 0.87 1.83
C ALA A 242 22.02 1.97 2.14
N ARG A 243 21.82 3.19 1.64
CA ARG A 243 22.66 4.35 1.96
C ARG A 243 22.60 4.71 3.44
N GLN A 244 21.41 4.78 4.03
CA GLN A 244 21.27 5.05 5.47
C GLN A 244 21.95 3.95 6.30
N ALA A 245 21.74 2.68 5.94
CA ALA A 245 22.39 1.54 6.60
C ALA A 245 23.92 1.61 6.52
N ALA A 246 24.48 1.91 5.34
CA ALA A 246 25.92 2.09 5.14
C ALA A 246 26.51 3.23 5.99
N ASN A 247 25.70 4.25 6.28
CA ASN A 247 26.07 5.38 7.14
C ASN A 247 25.77 5.14 8.63
N GLY A 248 25.33 3.94 9.03
CA GLY A 248 24.96 3.63 10.42
C GLY A 248 23.70 4.35 10.91
N GLN A 249 22.82 4.75 9.99
CA GLN A 249 21.57 5.45 10.28
C GLN A 249 20.37 4.49 10.23
N PRO A 250 19.29 4.76 10.99
CA PRO A 250 18.03 4.04 10.82
C PRO A 250 17.50 4.18 9.39
N GLN A 251 16.95 3.09 8.85
CA GLN A 251 16.34 3.03 7.52
C GLN A 251 14.94 3.67 7.55
N ASN A 252 14.92 5.00 7.58
CA ASN A 252 13.70 5.80 7.59
C ASN A 252 13.57 6.51 6.23
N VAL A 253 13.08 5.75 5.25
CA VAL A 253 12.89 6.20 3.89
C VAL A 253 11.42 6.10 3.51
N ARG A 254 10.95 7.13 2.81
CA ARG A 254 9.64 7.14 2.16
C ARG A 254 9.82 7.53 0.70
N THR A 255 9.24 6.74 -0.21
CA THR A 255 9.21 7.09 -1.62
C THR A 255 7.80 7.34 -2.11
N ILE A 256 7.66 8.35 -2.98
CA ILE A 256 6.38 8.85 -3.44
C ILE A 256 6.45 9.03 -4.96
N LEU A 257 5.41 8.60 -5.66
CA LEU A 257 5.17 8.97 -7.05
C LEU A 257 4.20 10.16 -7.10
N VAL A 258 4.60 11.24 -7.76
CA VAL A 258 3.73 12.40 -7.99
C VAL A 258 3.28 12.42 -9.45
N LEU A 259 1.98 12.48 -9.66
CA LEU A 259 1.34 12.58 -10.97
C LEU A 259 0.70 13.96 -11.17
N GLY A 260 0.93 14.54 -12.34
CA GLY A 260 0.23 15.74 -12.81
C GLY A 260 -1.22 15.48 -13.26
N ASP A 261 -1.66 14.22 -13.29
CA ASP A 261 -3.03 13.80 -13.60
C ASP A 261 -3.47 12.67 -12.64
N GLU A 262 -4.64 12.08 -12.86
CA GLU A 262 -5.13 10.89 -12.17
C GLU A 262 -4.25 9.66 -12.45
N LEU A 263 -4.15 8.77 -11.48
CA LEU A 263 -3.60 7.44 -11.68
C LEU A 263 -4.59 6.62 -12.55
N PRO A 264 -4.15 6.10 -13.71
CA PRO A 264 -5.00 5.20 -14.49
C PRO A 264 -5.46 3.99 -13.65
N LEU A 265 -6.76 3.68 -13.70
CA LEU A 265 -7.36 2.62 -12.87
C LEU A 265 -6.71 1.25 -13.08
N ASP A 266 -6.18 0.97 -14.28
CA ASP A 266 -5.46 -0.26 -14.59
C ASP A 266 -4.10 -0.37 -13.86
N LEU A 267 -3.55 0.74 -13.36
CA LEU A 267 -2.32 0.79 -12.58
C LEU A 267 -2.55 0.75 -11.07
N LEU A 268 -3.79 0.89 -10.59
CA LEU A 268 -4.12 0.81 -9.17
C LEU A 268 -3.68 -0.53 -8.54
N PRO A 269 -3.94 -1.71 -9.15
CA PRO A 269 -3.42 -2.98 -8.64
C PRO A 269 -1.89 -3.00 -8.54
N LEU A 270 -1.18 -2.46 -9.52
CA LEU A 270 0.29 -2.43 -9.53
C LEU A 270 0.82 -1.52 -8.42
N LYS A 271 0.25 -0.32 -8.26
CA LYS A 271 0.56 0.60 -7.15
C LYS A 271 0.45 -0.13 -5.81
N ASN A 272 -0.66 -0.84 -5.61
CA ASN A 272 -0.94 -1.50 -4.33
C ASN A 272 -0.01 -2.68 -4.07
N VAL A 273 0.31 -3.48 -5.11
CA VAL A 273 1.27 -4.59 -5.03
C VAL A 273 2.69 -4.10 -4.75
N LEU A 274 3.09 -2.95 -5.32
CA LEU A 274 4.41 -2.37 -5.07
C LEU A 274 4.46 -1.55 -3.77
N GLY A 275 3.32 -1.33 -3.10
CA GLY A 275 3.23 -0.55 -1.87
C GLY A 275 3.61 0.92 -2.03
N ILE A 276 3.51 1.49 -3.23
CA ILE A 276 3.96 2.86 -3.52
C ILE A 276 2.85 3.87 -3.22
N GLU A 277 3.23 4.95 -2.52
CA GLU A 277 2.35 6.09 -2.31
C GLU A 277 2.29 6.96 -3.56
N VAL A 278 1.07 7.31 -3.98
CA VAL A 278 0.83 8.13 -5.17
C VAL A 278 0.06 9.38 -4.78
N PHE A 279 0.55 10.53 -5.22
CA PHE A 279 -0.15 11.81 -5.18
C PHE A 279 -0.59 12.18 -6.59
N GLU A 280 -1.89 12.35 -6.77
CA GLU A 280 -2.51 12.57 -8.08
C GLU A 280 -2.95 14.02 -8.24
N LYS A 281 -3.11 14.47 -9.50
CA LYS A 281 -3.56 15.84 -9.85
C LYS A 281 -2.73 16.94 -9.19
N VAL A 282 -1.42 16.72 -9.03
CA VAL A 282 -0.52 17.72 -8.47
C VAL A 282 -0.11 18.68 -9.57
N ASN A 283 -0.59 19.92 -9.46
CA ASN A 283 -0.42 20.91 -10.52
C ASN A 283 0.27 22.17 -9.98
N ALA A 284 1.28 22.64 -10.70
CA ALA A 284 1.78 24.00 -10.54
C ALA A 284 0.70 24.96 -11.06
N LYS A 285 0.01 25.67 -10.18
CA LYS A 285 -0.85 26.78 -10.60
C LYS A 285 -0.04 27.86 -11.30
#